data_AF-A0A179IFL9-F1
#
_entry.id   AF-A0A179IFL9-F1
#
_cell.length_a   1.000
_cell.length_b   1.000
_cell.length_c   1.000
_cell.angle_alpha   90.00
_cell.angle_beta   90.00
_cell.angle_gamma   90.00
#
_symmetry.space_group_name_H-M   'P 1'
#
loop_
_entity.id
_entity.type
_entity.pdbx_description
1 polymer ?
#
loop_
_entity_poly.entity_id
_entity_poly.type
_entity_poly.pdbx_seq_one_letter_code
_entity_poly.pdbx_strand_id
1 'polypeptide(L)'
;MTLKGGDVAQHNTAESCWVIVHGKAYDVTEFLPEHPGGSKIILKYAGKDATEEFEPIHPPDTLDKYLDHAKHLGPVDMSTVEQAAGKDDDPEEIERKERDELKPLLSQCYNLLDFEAVARRVMKKTAWGYYSSASDDEITLRENHNAFHRIWFRPQVLVDVERIDFSTTMLGAKTSVPFYVTATALGKLGHPEGEVVLTRAAHAHGVVQMIPTLASCSFDEIVDARRGDQVQWLQLYVNKD
;
A
#
# COMPACT_ATOMS: atom_id res chain seq x y z
N MET A 1 30.15 9.78 -12.61
CA MET A 1 30.15 9.08 -13.92
C MET A 1 28.76 8.48 -14.07
N THR A 2 28.06 8.75 -15.16
CA THR A 2 26.68 8.26 -15.37
C THR A 2 26.75 6.89 -16.04
N LEU A 3 26.07 5.90 -15.45
CA LEU A 3 25.98 4.54 -16.01
C LEU A 3 25.04 4.53 -17.21
N LYS A 4 25.27 3.64 -18.17
CA LYS A 4 24.32 3.37 -19.27
C LYS A 4 23.42 2.20 -18.90
N GLY A 5 22.24 2.14 -19.50
CA GLY A 5 21.32 1.01 -19.34
C GLY A 5 21.97 -0.34 -19.68
N GLY A 6 22.81 -0.37 -20.72
CA GLY A 6 23.59 -1.54 -21.10
C GLY A 6 24.66 -1.97 -20.08
N ASP A 7 25.14 -1.06 -19.22
CA ASP A 7 26.04 -1.42 -18.12
C ASP A 7 25.26 -2.18 -17.04
N VAL A 8 24.07 -1.68 -16.69
CA VAL A 8 23.20 -2.31 -15.70
C VAL A 8 22.64 -3.64 -16.19
N ALA A 9 22.28 -3.73 -17.48
CA ALA A 9 21.68 -4.92 -18.08
C ALA A 9 22.58 -6.18 -18.04
N GLN A 10 23.88 -6.01 -17.84
CA GLN A 10 24.84 -7.12 -17.68
C GLN A 10 24.70 -7.83 -16.32
N HIS A 11 24.11 -7.17 -15.33
CA HIS A 11 23.94 -7.67 -13.97
C HIS A 11 22.51 -8.19 -13.76
N ASN A 12 22.20 -9.30 -14.45
CA ASN A 12 20.84 -9.86 -14.55
C ASN A 12 20.67 -11.28 -13.96
N THR A 13 21.59 -11.74 -13.10
CA THR A 13 21.54 -13.07 -12.46
C THR A 13 21.53 -12.98 -10.94
N ALA A 14 21.37 -14.12 -10.25
CA ALA A 14 21.37 -14.15 -8.79
C ALA A 14 22.76 -13.88 -8.18
N GLU A 15 23.82 -14.15 -8.93
CA GLU A 15 25.21 -13.94 -8.54
C GLU A 15 25.70 -12.53 -8.88
N SER A 16 24.92 -11.78 -9.67
CA SER A 16 25.24 -10.43 -10.12
C SER A 16 23.94 -9.72 -10.52
N CYS A 17 23.33 -9.00 -9.58
CA CYS A 17 22.00 -8.43 -9.69
C CYS A 17 22.01 -6.92 -9.41
N TRP A 18 21.88 -6.11 -10.47
CA TRP A 18 21.67 -4.68 -10.34
C TRP A 18 20.26 -4.31 -10.78
N VAL A 19 19.69 -3.27 -10.17
CA VAL A 19 18.37 -2.74 -10.53
C VAL A 19 18.43 -1.22 -10.65
N ILE A 20 17.58 -0.65 -11.50
CA ILE A 20 17.39 0.79 -11.60
C ILE A 20 16.12 1.17 -10.85
N VAL A 21 16.23 2.14 -9.95
CA VAL A 21 15.10 2.71 -9.21
C VAL A 21 15.25 4.24 -9.20
N HIS A 22 14.21 4.94 -9.66
CA HIS A 22 14.19 6.41 -9.79
C HIS A 22 15.41 6.97 -10.54
N GLY A 23 15.83 6.28 -11.62
CA GLY A 23 16.96 6.70 -12.46
C GLY A 23 18.35 6.51 -11.86
N LYS A 24 18.48 5.76 -10.76
CA LYS A 24 19.75 5.40 -10.14
C LYS A 24 19.92 3.86 -10.12
N ALA A 25 21.14 3.38 -10.29
CA ALA A 25 21.47 1.97 -10.22
C ALA A 25 21.90 1.57 -8.81
N TYR A 26 21.49 0.37 -8.38
CA TYR A 26 21.80 -0.21 -7.09
C TYR A 26 22.26 -1.65 -7.26
N ASP A 27 23.32 -2.05 -6.55
CA ASP A 27 23.75 -3.43 -6.44
C ASP A 27 22.99 -4.13 -5.30
N VAL A 28 22.05 -5.00 -5.65
CA VAL A 28 21.20 -5.70 -4.68
C VAL A 28 21.58 -7.18 -4.54
N THR A 29 22.72 -7.60 -5.10
CA THR A 29 23.14 -9.01 -5.17
C THR A 29 23.16 -9.67 -3.79
N GLU A 30 23.83 -9.05 -2.82
CA GLU A 30 23.96 -9.57 -1.46
C GLU A 30 22.67 -9.41 -0.64
N PHE A 31 21.78 -8.51 -1.05
CA PHE A 31 20.50 -8.24 -0.38
C PHE A 31 19.37 -9.18 -0.82
N LEU A 32 19.51 -9.87 -1.97
CA LEU A 32 18.53 -10.82 -2.49
C LEU A 32 17.95 -11.79 -1.43
N PRO A 33 18.76 -12.48 -0.59
CA PRO A 33 18.23 -13.40 0.42
C PRO A 33 17.56 -12.71 1.62
N GLU A 34 17.84 -11.42 1.82
CA GLU A 34 17.33 -10.63 2.95
C GLU A 34 16.01 -9.91 2.62
N HIS A 35 15.67 -9.79 1.33
CA HIS A 35 14.48 -9.09 0.90
C HIS A 35 13.19 -9.73 1.45
N PRO A 36 12.37 -9.00 2.24
CA PRO A 36 11.15 -9.55 2.85
C PRO A 36 10.11 -10.05 1.84
N GLY A 37 10.05 -9.46 0.65
CA GLY A 37 9.19 -9.90 -0.46
C GLY A 37 9.73 -11.12 -1.24
N GLY A 38 10.89 -11.66 -0.82
CA GLY A 38 11.60 -12.77 -1.44
C GLY A 38 12.51 -12.36 -2.61
N SER A 39 13.54 -13.15 -2.89
CA SER A 39 14.53 -12.85 -3.95
C SER A 39 13.94 -12.89 -5.36
N LYS A 40 12.94 -13.76 -5.59
CA LYS A 40 12.36 -14.00 -6.93
C LYS A 40 11.73 -12.76 -7.57
N ILE A 41 11.19 -11.83 -6.77
CA ILE A 41 10.58 -10.62 -7.33
C ILE A 41 11.64 -9.66 -7.85
N ILE A 42 12.76 -9.49 -7.13
CA ILE A 42 13.89 -8.66 -7.57
C ILE A 42 14.51 -9.25 -8.84
N LEU A 43 14.71 -10.57 -8.88
CA LEU A 43 15.33 -11.26 -10.03
C LEU A 43 14.56 -11.09 -11.35
N LYS A 44 13.24 -10.86 -11.32
CA LYS A 44 12.46 -10.55 -12.54
C LYS A 44 12.90 -9.23 -13.21
N TYR A 45 13.43 -8.31 -12.40
CA TYR A 45 13.89 -6.98 -12.80
C TYR A 45 15.41 -6.83 -12.74
N ALA A 46 16.15 -7.93 -12.56
CA ALA A 46 17.60 -7.90 -12.61
C ALA A 46 18.08 -7.36 -13.97
N GLY A 47 18.95 -6.35 -13.93
CA GLY A 47 19.44 -5.60 -15.07
C GLY A 47 18.44 -4.61 -15.69
N LYS A 48 17.30 -4.33 -15.04
CA LYS A 48 16.22 -3.51 -15.61
C LYS A 48 15.81 -2.36 -14.68
N ASP A 49 14.97 -1.48 -15.20
CA ASP A 49 14.23 -0.50 -14.40
C ASP A 49 13.05 -1.17 -13.67
N ALA A 50 13.09 -1.07 -12.34
CA ALA A 50 12.11 -1.63 -11.43
C ALA A 50 11.25 -0.54 -10.76
N THR A 51 11.42 0.73 -11.13
CA THR A 51 10.80 1.89 -10.45
C THR A 51 9.29 1.72 -10.27
N GLU A 52 8.57 1.34 -11.35
CA GLU A 52 7.10 1.20 -11.34
C GLU A 52 6.60 0.13 -10.35
N GLU A 53 7.42 -0.89 -10.06
CA GLU A 53 7.06 -1.99 -9.16
C GLU A 53 7.59 -1.77 -7.75
N PHE A 54 8.67 -0.99 -7.63
CA PHE A 54 9.28 -0.66 -6.36
C PHE A 54 8.45 0.37 -5.59
N GLU A 55 8.05 1.46 -6.24
CA GLU A 55 7.42 2.63 -5.63
C GLU A 55 6.11 2.35 -4.89
N PRO A 56 5.20 1.48 -5.38
CA PRO A 56 3.95 1.19 -4.67
C PRO A 56 4.14 0.36 -3.40
N ILE A 57 5.30 -0.26 -3.25
CA ILE A 57 5.57 -1.24 -2.19
C ILE A 57 6.46 -0.63 -1.10
N HIS A 58 7.42 0.19 -1.49
CA HIS A 58 8.49 0.64 -0.60
C HIS A 58 8.38 2.14 -0.29
N PRO A 59 8.54 2.55 0.98
CA PRO A 59 8.79 3.94 1.33
C PRO A 59 9.95 4.55 0.54
N PRO A 60 9.91 5.86 0.22
CA PRO A 60 10.91 6.51 -0.62
C PRO A 60 12.33 6.47 -0.03
N ASP A 61 12.46 6.33 1.29
CA ASP A 61 13.71 6.26 2.04
C ASP A 61 14.23 4.83 2.27
N THR A 62 13.57 3.82 1.69
CA THR A 62 13.91 2.40 1.91
C THR A 62 15.34 2.06 1.51
N LEU A 63 15.79 2.50 0.33
CA LEU A 63 17.14 2.19 -0.16
C LEU A 63 18.23 2.91 0.65
N ASP A 64 17.95 4.09 1.20
CA ASP A 64 18.89 4.81 2.05
C ASP A 64 18.99 4.19 3.45
N LYS A 65 17.91 3.58 3.94
CA LYS A 65 17.85 2.96 5.28
C LYS A 65 18.42 1.56 5.33
N TYR A 66 18.14 0.74 4.33
CA TYR A 66 18.38 -0.71 4.40
C TYR A 66 19.47 -1.22 3.46
N LEU A 67 19.90 -0.42 2.47
CA LEU A 67 20.97 -0.81 1.55
C LEU A 67 22.23 0.02 1.84
N ASP A 68 23.37 -0.66 2.04
CA ASP A 68 24.66 -0.03 2.28
C ASP A 68 24.97 1.01 1.18
N HIS A 69 25.40 2.21 1.58
CA HIS A 69 25.76 3.29 0.66
C HIS A 69 26.79 2.89 -0.39
N ALA A 70 27.67 1.92 -0.12
CA ALA A 70 28.62 1.38 -1.09
C ALA A 70 27.94 0.68 -2.29
N LYS A 71 26.68 0.25 -2.12
CA LYS A 71 25.87 -0.40 -3.16
C LYS A 71 25.06 0.59 -4.01
N HIS A 72 25.13 1.90 -3.71
CA HIS A 72 24.51 2.96 -4.50
C HIS A 72 25.46 3.35 -5.64
N LEU A 73 25.30 2.71 -6.80
CA LEU A 73 26.23 2.80 -7.93
C LEU A 73 26.15 4.17 -8.64
N GLY A 74 25.01 4.86 -8.53
CA GLY A 74 24.83 6.23 -8.99
C GLY A 74 23.82 6.37 -10.14
N PRO A 75 23.77 7.54 -10.79
CA PRO A 75 22.76 7.85 -11.81
C PRO A 75 22.94 7.06 -13.11
N VAL A 76 21.83 6.74 -13.75
CA VAL A 76 21.76 6.05 -15.04
C VAL A 76 21.20 6.99 -16.12
N ASP A 77 21.76 6.91 -17.32
CA ASP A 77 21.19 7.54 -18.50
C ASP A 77 19.95 6.77 -18.98
N MET A 78 18.77 7.21 -18.55
CA MET A 78 17.50 6.57 -18.85
C MET A 78 17.15 6.51 -20.35
N SER A 79 17.78 7.34 -21.19
CA SER A 79 17.59 7.25 -22.65
C SER A 79 18.20 5.99 -23.27
N THR A 80 19.11 5.34 -22.53
CA THR A 80 19.82 4.13 -22.95
C THR A 80 19.27 2.85 -22.31
N VAL A 81 18.24 2.97 -21.47
CA VAL A 81 17.56 1.84 -20.84
C VAL A 81 16.53 1.30 -21.82
N GLU A 82 16.65 0.01 -22.18
CA GLU A 82 15.60 -0.67 -22.93
C GLU A 82 14.33 -0.71 -22.07
N GLN A 83 13.31 0.03 -22.49
CA GLN A 83 11.99 -0.09 -21.87
C GLN A 83 11.45 -1.48 -22.18
N ALA A 84 10.95 -2.16 -21.15
CA ALA A 84 10.24 -3.41 -21.35
C ALA A 84 9.05 -3.14 -22.30
N ALA A 85 9.08 -3.72 -23.49
CA ALA A 85 8.01 -3.57 -24.46
C ALA A 85 6.67 -4.09 -23.88
N GLY A 86 5.62 -3.27 -23.91
CA GLY A 86 4.24 -3.76 -23.96
C GLY A 86 3.48 -3.95 -22.63
N LYS A 87 3.62 -3.06 -21.64
CA LYS A 87 2.61 -2.99 -20.56
C LYS A 87 1.37 -2.17 -20.94
N ASP A 88 1.53 -1.10 -21.72
CA ASP A 88 0.43 -0.21 -22.08
C ASP A 88 -0.43 -0.71 -23.24
N ASP A 89 0.07 -1.68 -24.02
CA ASP A 89 -0.66 -2.30 -25.14
C ASP A 89 -1.43 -3.57 -24.74
N ASP A 90 -1.42 -3.96 -23.46
CA ASP A 90 -2.18 -5.10 -22.95
C ASP A 90 -3.68 -4.77 -22.94
N PRO A 91 -4.52 -5.50 -23.71
CA PRO A 91 -5.96 -5.24 -23.75
C PRO A 91 -6.63 -5.24 -22.37
N GLU A 92 -6.19 -6.10 -21.45
CA GLU A 92 -6.77 -6.15 -20.10
C GLU A 92 -6.49 -4.86 -19.30
N GLU A 93 -5.31 -4.28 -19.47
CA GLU A 93 -4.89 -3.05 -18.79
C GLU A 93 -5.58 -1.83 -19.41
N ILE A 94 -5.81 -1.82 -20.72
CA ILE A 94 -6.62 -0.80 -21.40
C ILE A 94 -8.04 -0.80 -20.85
N GLU A 95 -8.71 -1.96 -20.84
CA GLU A 95 -10.07 -2.07 -20.29
C GLU A 95 -10.13 -1.68 -18.80
N ARG A 96 -9.08 -1.98 -18.02
CA ARG A 96 -8.99 -1.56 -16.61
C ARG A 96 -8.93 -0.04 -16.49
N LYS A 97 -8.11 0.63 -17.30
CA LYS A 97 -8.02 2.10 -17.32
C LYS A 97 -9.36 2.73 -17.72
N GLU A 98 -10.05 2.18 -18.71
CA GLU A 98 -11.40 2.62 -19.08
C GLU A 98 -12.40 2.48 -17.91
N ARG A 99 -12.37 1.36 -17.19
CA ARG A 99 -13.21 1.18 -15.98
C ARG A 99 -12.85 2.16 -14.87
N ASP A 100 -11.58 2.52 -14.73
CA ASP A 100 -11.13 3.49 -13.73
C ASP A 100 -11.61 4.91 -14.07
N GLU A 101 -11.65 5.29 -15.35
CA GLU A 101 -12.23 6.55 -15.81
C GLU A 101 -13.77 6.58 -15.64
N LEU A 102 -14.42 5.43 -15.77
CA LEU A 102 -15.88 5.26 -15.68
C LEU A 102 -16.38 4.86 -14.28
N LYS A 103 -15.61 5.13 -13.22
CA LYS A 103 -16.05 4.87 -11.85
C LYS A 103 -17.38 5.59 -11.54
N PRO A 104 -18.26 4.98 -10.73
CA PRO A 104 -19.47 5.66 -10.29
C PRO A 104 -19.13 6.90 -9.46
N LEU A 105 -20.05 7.85 -9.41
CA LEU A 105 -19.91 9.00 -8.52
C LEU A 105 -19.88 8.53 -7.07
N LEU A 106 -19.12 9.23 -6.21
CA LEU A 106 -19.05 8.89 -4.79
C LEU A 106 -20.45 8.86 -4.12
N SER A 107 -21.34 9.76 -4.54
CA SER A 107 -22.74 9.80 -4.07
C SER A 107 -23.60 8.60 -4.48
N GLN A 108 -23.09 7.75 -5.37
CA GLN A 108 -23.75 6.52 -5.82
C GLN A 108 -23.21 5.27 -5.09
N CYS A 109 -22.20 5.42 -4.23
CA CYS A 109 -21.74 4.36 -3.33
C CYS A 109 -22.54 4.46 -2.02
N TYR A 110 -23.45 3.52 -1.78
CA TYR A 110 -24.37 3.55 -0.64
C TYR A 110 -23.84 2.82 0.59
N ASN A 111 -22.92 1.87 0.40
CA ASN A 111 -22.36 1.06 1.48
C ASN A 111 -20.91 0.65 1.19
N LEU A 112 -20.26 0.00 2.15
CA LEU A 112 -18.85 -0.40 2.05
C LEU A 112 -18.57 -1.44 0.94
N LEU A 113 -19.54 -2.30 0.62
CA LEU A 113 -19.39 -3.32 -0.41
C LEU A 113 -19.41 -2.73 -1.83
N ASP A 114 -20.00 -1.54 -2.01
CA ASP A 114 -19.95 -0.84 -3.30
C ASP A 114 -18.51 -0.41 -3.62
N PHE A 115 -17.77 0.09 -2.62
CA PHE A 115 -16.35 0.43 -2.78
C PHE A 115 -15.52 -0.81 -3.11
N GLU A 116 -15.78 -1.94 -2.45
CA GLU A 116 -15.12 -3.21 -2.74
C GLU A 116 -15.39 -3.68 -4.18
N ALA A 117 -16.64 -3.60 -4.63
CA ALA A 117 -17.04 -3.98 -5.97
C ALA A 117 -16.40 -3.09 -7.06
N VAL A 118 -16.27 -1.79 -6.81
CA VAL A 118 -15.56 -0.87 -7.69
C VAL A 118 -14.07 -1.19 -7.70
N ALA A 119 -13.44 -1.30 -6.52
CA ALA A 119 -12.01 -1.60 -6.37
C ALA A 119 -11.61 -2.86 -7.14
N ARG A 120 -12.38 -3.95 -7.02
CA ARG A 120 -12.16 -5.21 -7.75
C ARG A 120 -12.05 -5.05 -9.27
N ARG A 121 -12.73 -4.04 -9.84
CA ARG A 121 -12.77 -3.82 -11.29
C ARG A 121 -11.68 -2.88 -11.80
N VAL A 122 -11.22 -1.97 -10.96
CA VAL A 122 -10.34 -0.86 -11.38
C VAL A 122 -8.90 -1.01 -10.88
N MET A 123 -8.67 -1.76 -9.81
CA MET A 123 -7.33 -2.02 -9.30
C MET A 123 -6.53 -2.95 -10.23
N LYS A 124 -5.20 -2.80 -10.25
CA LYS A 124 -4.31 -3.79 -10.85
C LYS A 124 -4.57 -5.15 -10.18
N LYS A 125 -4.52 -6.25 -10.95
CA LYS A 125 -4.80 -7.62 -10.44
C LYS A 125 -3.93 -7.99 -9.24
N THR A 126 -2.65 -7.60 -9.25
CA THR A 126 -1.71 -7.81 -8.15
C THR A 126 -2.12 -7.05 -6.89
N ALA A 127 -2.52 -5.79 -7.02
CA ALA A 127 -2.98 -4.96 -5.91
C ALA A 127 -4.30 -5.49 -5.31
N TRP A 128 -5.28 -5.84 -6.16
CA TRP A 128 -6.52 -6.47 -5.69
C TRP A 128 -6.25 -7.81 -5.02
N GLY A 129 -5.38 -8.64 -5.60
CA GLY A 129 -4.97 -9.91 -5.00
C GLY A 129 -4.33 -9.73 -3.63
N TYR A 130 -3.48 -8.71 -3.44
CA TYR A 130 -2.89 -8.40 -2.14
C TYR A 130 -3.93 -7.96 -1.10
N TYR A 131 -4.86 -7.06 -1.46
CA TYR A 131 -5.85 -6.54 -0.51
C TYR A 131 -6.99 -7.51 -0.17
N SER A 132 -7.44 -8.29 -1.15
CA SER A 132 -8.63 -9.14 -1.00
C SER A 132 -8.33 -10.56 -0.53
N SER A 133 -7.05 -10.98 -0.57
CA SER A 133 -6.68 -12.34 -0.18
C SER A 133 -6.59 -12.52 1.33
N ALA A 134 -6.71 -13.78 1.77
CA ALA A 134 -6.38 -14.20 3.12
C ALA A 134 -5.65 -15.56 3.11
N SER A 135 -5.37 -16.09 4.30
CA SER A 135 -4.63 -17.34 4.45
C SER A 135 -5.38 -18.56 3.93
N ASP A 136 -4.67 -19.42 3.20
CA ASP A 136 -5.12 -20.72 2.69
C ASP A 136 -6.48 -20.64 1.99
N ASP A 137 -7.48 -21.39 2.48
CA ASP A 137 -8.82 -21.41 1.90
C ASP A 137 -9.65 -20.15 2.24
N GLU A 138 -9.09 -19.18 2.97
CA GLU A 138 -9.71 -17.92 3.38
C GLU A 138 -10.98 -18.08 4.24
N ILE A 139 -11.10 -19.21 4.95
CA ILE A 139 -12.26 -19.55 5.77
C ILE A 139 -12.48 -18.50 6.87
N THR A 140 -11.42 -18.15 7.59
CA THR A 140 -11.48 -17.18 8.69
C THR A 140 -11.87 -15.79 8.22
N LEU A 141 -11.43 -15.36 7.03
CA LEU A 141 -11.80 -14.05 6.46
C LEU A 141 -13.32 -13.92 6.36
N ARG A 142 -13.98 -14.89 5.73
CA ARG A 142 -15.44 -14.91 5.55
C ARG A 142 -16.16 -15.14 6.87
N GLU A 143 -15.61 -16.00 7.72
CA GLU A 143 -16.18 -16.33 9.02
C GLU A 143 -16.22 -15.13 9.97
N ASN A 144 -15.21 -14.25 9.93
CA ASN A 144 -15.20 -12.99 10.70
C ASN A 144 -16.44 -12.14 10.43
N HIS A 145 -16.89 -12.05 9.17
CA HIS A 145 -18.12 -11.36 8.81
C HIS A 145 -19.36 -12.18 9.17
N ASN A 146 -19.41 -13.46 8.79
CA ASN A 146 -20.55 -14.34 9.01
C ASN A 146 -20.93 -14.50 10.49
N ALA A 147 -19.95 -14.39 11.39
CA ALA A 147 -20.19 -14.47 12.83
C ALA A 147 -21.12 -13.38 13.35
N PHE A 148 -21.09 -12.17 12.79
CA PHE A 148 -21.99 -11.09 13.19
C PHE A 148 -23.46 -11.43 12.89
N HIS A 149 -23.75 -12.26 11.88
CA HIS A 149 -25.10 -12.68 11.54
C HIS A 149 -25.69 -13.71 12.50
N ARG A 150 -24.90 -14.19 13.48
CA ARG A 150 -25.35 -15.06 14.56
C ARG A 150 -25.80 -14.28 15.79
N ILE A 151 -25.75 -12.95 15.74
CA ILE A 151 -26.16 -12.05 16.83
C ILE A 151 -27.31 -11.19 16.30
N TRP A 152 -28.42 -11.17 17.04
CA TRP A 152 -29.59 -10.36 16.73
C TRP A 152 -29.81 -9.27 17.77
N PHE A 153 -30.34 -8.13 17.35
CA PHE A 153 -30.73 -7.08 18.27
C PHE A 153 -32.01 -7.43 19.04
N ARG A 154 -32.06 -6.99 20.29
CA ARG A 154 -33.29 -6.89 21.08
C ARG A 154 -33.54 -5.41 21.39
N PRO A 155 -34.05 -4.64 20.42
CA PRO A 155 -34.16 -3.19 20.58
C PRO A 155 -35.13 -2.85 21.72
N GLN A 156 -34.81 -1.80 22.46
CA GLN A 156 -35.73 -1.19 23.41
C GLN A 156 -36.64 -0.21 22.65
N VAL A 157 -37.94 -0.29 22.93
CA VAL A 157 -38.97 0.57 22.30
C VAL A 157 -39.45 1.62 23.29
N LEU A 158 -40.09 2.68 22.78
CA LEU A 158 -40.57 3.83 23.57
C LEU A 158 -39.45 4.56 24.33
N VAL A 159 -38.23 4.52 23.80
CA VAL A 159 -37.09 5.34 24.24
C VAL A 159 -36.99 6.54 23.31
N ASP A 160 -36.81 7.73 23.88
CA ASP A 160 -36.52 8.93 23.08
C ASP A 160 -35.12 8.82 22.48
N VAL A 161 -35.07 8.81 21.15
CA VAL A 161 -33.86 8.68 20.34
C VAL A 161 -33.68 9.88 19.41
N GLU A 162 -34.31 11.03 19.69
CA GLU A 162 -34.15 12.27 18.92
C GLU A 162 -32.67 12.69 18.84
N ARG A 163 -31.91 12.44 19.92
CA ARG A 163 -30.49 12.77 20.03
C ARG A 163 -29.67 11.55 20.40
N ILE A 164 -28.72 11.20 19.52
CA ILE A 164 -27.80 10.08 19.70
C ILE A 164 -26.37 10.62 19.62
N ASP A 165 -25.52 10.20 20.56
CA ASP A 165 -24.09 10.48 20.53
C ASP A 165 -23.33 9.18 20.24
N PHE A 166 -22.62 9.15 19.11
CA PHE A 166 -21.75 8.03 18.73
C PHE A 166 -20.32 8.17 19.27
N SER A 167 -19.99 9.31 19.87
CA SER A 167 -18.65 9.61 20.33
C SER A 167 -18.25 8.72 21.50
N THR A 168 -16.97 8.38 21.58
CA THR A 168 -16.43 7.56 22.67
C THR A 168 -14.98 7.92 22.95
N THR A 169 -14.32 7.20 23.85
CA THR A 169 -12.89 7.33 24.13
C THR A 169 -12.22 5.98 23.94
N MET A 170 -11.17 5.92 23.11
CA MET A 170 -10.37 4.73 22.87
C MET A 170 -8.92 4.99 23.27
N LEU A 171 -8.36 4.19 24.19
CA LEU A 171 -6.98 4.34 24.68
C LEU A 171 -6.65 5.78 25.13
N GLY A 172 -7.61 6.48 25.74
CA GLY A 172 -7.45 7.87 26.19
C GLY A 172 -7.70 8.94 25.11
N ALA A 173 -7.86 8.56 23.84
CA ALA A 173 -8.19 9.48 22.75
C ALA A 173 -9.70 9.59 22.55
N LYS A 174 -10.23 10.82 22.46
CA LYS A 174 -11.63 11.07 22.12
C LYS A 174 -11.84 10.80 20.62
N THR A 175 -12.91 10.08 20.27
CA THR A 175 -13.29 9.79 18.88
C THR A 175 -14.75 10.16 18.63
N SER A 176 -15.07 10.57 17.40
CA SER A 176 -16.44 10.93 16.99
C SER A 176 -17.36 9.72 16.81
N VAL A 177 -16.78 8.53 16.61
CA VAL A 177 -17.48 7.27 16.32
C VAL A 177 -16.73 6.08 16.95
N PRO A 178 -17.40 4.93 17.17
CA PRO A 178 -16.83 3.78 17.86
C PRO A 178 -16.08 2.81 16.92
N PHE A 179 -15.35 3.35 15.94
CA PHE A 179 -14.44 2.58 15.09
C PHE A 179 -13.18 3.39 14.76
N TYR A 180 -12.19 2.73 14.19
CA TYR A 180 -10.92 3.33 13.77
C TYR A 180 -10.46 2.73 12.43
N VAL A 181 -9.54 3.40 11.75
CA VAL A 181 -8.88 2.86 10.55
C VAL A 181 -7.71 2.00 11.01
N THR A 182 -7.79 0.69 10.76
CA THR A 182 -6.73 -0.25 11.18
C THR A 182 -5.47 -0.16 10.32
N ALA A 183 -4.37 -0.73 10.81
CA ALA A 183 -3.10 -0.77 10.12
C ALA A 183 -3.16 -1.72 8.91
N THR A 184 -3.01 -1.16 7.71
CA THR A 184 -2.91 -1.89 6.44
C THR A 184 -1.69 -1.41 5.67
N ALA A 185 -0.74 -2.31 5.43
CA ALA A 185 0.46 -2.04 4.65
C ALA A 185 0.14 -1.78 3.17
N LEU A 186 1.12 -1.22 2.46
CA LEU A 186 1.13 -1.06 1.01
C LEU A 186 -0.02 -0.22 0.43
N GLY A 187 -0.45 0.84 1.12
CA GLY A 187 -1.53 1.72 0.68
C GLY A 187 -1.37 2.27 -0.75
N LYS A 188 -0.12 2.47 -1.21
CA LYS A 188 0.22 2.93 -2.57
C LYS A 188 -0.20 1.97 -3.69
N LEU A 189 -0.49 0.70 -3.36
CA LEU A 189 -1.10 -0.23 -4.32
C LEU A 189 -2.52 0.17 -4.73
N GLY A 190 -3.25 0.88 -3.86
CA GLY A 190 -4.63 1.30 -4.10
C GLY A 190 -4.79 2.78 -4.45
N HIS A 191 -3.86 3.62 -4.00
CA HIS A 191 -3.89 5.06 -4.26
C HIS A 191 -2.48 5.64 -4.25
N PRO A 192 -2.05 6.46 -5.24
CA PRO A 192 -0.67 6.95 -5.31
C PRO A 192 -0.14 7.67 -4.06
N GLU A 193 -1.01 8.36 -3.33
CA GLU A 193 -0.64 9.02 -2.06
C GLU A 193 -0.61 8.08 -0.83
N GLY A 194 -0.95 6.80 -0.97
CA GLY A 194 -0.82 5.79 0.08
C GLY A 194 -1.55 6.12 1.39
N GLU A 195 -0.91 5.78 2.52
CA GLU A 195 -1.48 5.90 3.86
C GLU A 195 -1.79 7.36 4.27
N VAL A 196 -1.18 8.35 3.62
CA VAL A 196 -1.42 9.80 3.87
C VAL A 196 -2.88 10.19 3.60
N VAL A 197 -3.56 9.54 2.67
CA VAL A 197 -5.00 9.82 2.42
C VAL A 197 -5.86 9.42 3.61
N LEU A 198 -5.50 8.32 4.28
CA LEU A 198 -6.18 7.84 5.47
C LEU A 198 -5.94 8.77 6.65
N THR A 199 -4.74 9.36 6.76
CA THR A 199 -4.45 10.38 7.78
C THR A 199 -5.36 11.59 7.64
N ARG A 200 -5.48 12.12 6.42
CA ARG A 200 -6.33 13.29 6.15
C ARG A 200 -7.82 12.98 6.38
N ALA A 201 -8.29 11.82 5.94
CA ALA A 201 -9.66 11.38 6.16
C ALA A 201 -9.96 11.16 7.66
N ALA A 202 -9.03 10.55 8.39
CA ALA A 202 -9.17 10.29 9.81
C ALA A 202 -9.34 11.60 10.62
N HIS A 203 -8.57 12.63 10.29
CA HIS A 203 -8.75 13.96 10.88
C HIS A 203 -10.13 14.55 10.54
N ALA A 204 -10.52 14.54 9.26
CA ALA A 204 -11.77 15.14 8.80
C ALA A 204 -13.02 14.54 9.47
N HIS A 205 -12.95 13.26 9.85
CA HIS A 205 -14.06 12.53 10.47
C HIS A 205 -13.89 12.27 11.97
N GLY A 206 -12.80 12.74 12.59
CA GLY A 206 -12.53 12.55 14.02
C GLY A 206 -12.40 11.07 14.42
N VAL A 207 -11.75 10.27 13.58
CA VAL A 207 -11.40 8.87 13.85
C VAL A 207 -9.90 8.71 14.00
N VAL A 208 -9.48 7.66 14.70
CA VAL A 208 -8.05 7.33 14.82
C VAL A 208 -7.63 6.50 13.61
N GLN A 209 -6.45 6.80 13.08
CA GLN A 209 -5.73 5.90 12.16
C GLN A 209 -4.64 5.17 12.94
N MET A 210 -4.56 3.85 12.76
CA MET A 210 -3.42 3.05 13.16
C MET A 210 -2.46 2.91 11.97
N ILE A 211 -1.23 3.36 12.14
CA ILE A 211 -0.19 3.37 11.11
C ILE A 211 0.54 2.00 11.15
N PRO A 212 0.67 1.26 10.03
CA PRO A 212 1.45 0.03 9.99
C PRO A 212 2.96 0.31 10.04
N THR A 213 3.73 -0.58 10.66
CA THR A 213 5.21 -0.53 10.56
C THR A 213 5.69 -0.65 9.11
N LEU A 214 4.94 -1.41 8.29
CA LEU A 214 5.25 -1.69 6.89
C LEU A 214 4.38 -0.84 5.95
N ALA A 215 4.22 0.45 6.25
CA ALA A 215 3.54 1.39 5.36
C ALA A 215 4.30 1.56 4.02
N SER A 216 3.60 1.94 2.96
CA SER A 216 4.23 2.37 1.69
C SER A 216 4.65 3.84 1.67
N CYS A 217 4.12 4.64 2.59
CA CYS A 217 4.65 5.96 2.93
C CYS A 217 5.68 5.86 4.06
N SER A 218 6.64 6.77 4.08
CA SER A 218 7.52 6.94 5.23
C SER A 218 6.74 7.41 6.46
N PHE A 219 7.29 7.17 7.66
CA PHE A 219 6.66 7.61 8.90
C PHE A 219 6.50 9.13 8.96
N ASP A 220 7.50 9.88 8.48
CA ASP A 220 7.48 11.34 8.45
C ASP A 220 6.39 11.87 7.52
N GLU A 221 6.22 11.31 6.31
CA GLU A 221 5.12 11.69 5.41
C GLU A 221 3.74 11.53 6.06
N ILE A 222 3.52 10.45 6.81
CA ILE A 222 2.25 10.16 7.47
C ILE A 222 2.02 11.09 8.68
N VAL A 223 3.06 11.38 9.46
CA VAL A 223 2.96 12.27 10.63
C VAL A 223 2.83 13.73 10.19
N ASP A 224 3.52 14.16 9.14
CA ASP A 224 3.42 15.52 8.59
C ASP A 224 2.06 15.80 7.94
N ALA A 225 1.38 14.75 7.45
CA ALA A 225 0.02 14.85 6.94
C ALA A 225 -1.04 15.07 8.03
N ARG A 226 -0.69 14.88 9.31
CA ARG A 226 -1.58 15.08 10.44
C ARG A 226 -2.06 16.52 10.51
N ARG A 227 -3.29 16.72 11.00
CA ARG A 227 -3.85 18.06 11.24
C ARG A 227 -4.39 18.19 12.65
N GLY A 228 -4.27 19.38 13.22
CA GLY A 228 -4.79 19.71 14.55
C GLY A 228 -4.31 18.77 15.66
N ASP A 229 -5.21 18.43 16.57
CA ASP A 229 -5.01 17.55 17.72
C ASP A 229 -5.24 16.06 17.41
N GLN A 230 -5.30 15.69 16.12
CA GLN A 230 -5.51 14.31 15.69
C GLN A 230 -4.55 13.33 16.39
N VAL A 231 -5.12 12.26 16.94
CA VAL A 231 -4.36 11.14 17.51
C VAL A 231 -4.16 10.07 16.43
N GLN A 232 -2.95 9.54 16.35
CA GLN A 232 -2.58 8.38 15.53
C GLN A 232 -2.06 7.28 16.44
N TRP A 233 -2.36 6.02 16.11
CA TRP A 233 -1.75 4.84 16.75
C TRP A 233 -0.67 4.26 15.86
N LEU A 234 0.27 3.53 16.43
CA LEU A 234 1.31 2.81 15.70
C LEU A 234 1.14 1.31 15.93
N GLN A 235 0.98 0.55 14.85
CA GLN A 235 1.18 -0.89 14.85
C GLN A 235 2.67 -1.15 14.72
N LEU A 236 3.27 -1.77 15.73
CA LEU A 236 4.70 -2.08 15.77
C LEU A 236 4.96 -3.55 15.40
N TYR A 237 5.86 -3.80 14.46
CA TYR A 237 6.58 -5.07 14.33
C TYR A 237 7.94 -4.94 14.99
N VAL A 238 8.19 -5.77 15.99
CA VAL A 238 9.49 -5.83 16.68
C VAL A 238 10.47 -6.57 15.77
N ASN A 239 11.55 -5.90 15.40
CA ASN A 239 12.66 -6.54 14.68
C ASN A 239 13.48 -7.40 15.67
N LYS A 240 14.23 -8.37 15.14
CA LYS A 240 15.09 -9.27 15.92
C LYS A 240 16.29 -8.54 16.55
N ASP A 241 16.77 -7.49 15.89
CA ASP A 241 17.95 -6.70 16.30
C ASP A 241 17.69 -5.82 17.53
#